data_AF-A0A0G4KLC1-F1
#
_entry.id   AF-A0A0G4KLC1-F1
#
_cell.length_a   1.000
_cell.length_b   1.000
_cell.length_c   1.000
_cell.angle_alpha   90.00
_cell.angle_beta   90.00
_cell.angle_gamma   90.00
#
_symmetry.space_group_name_H-M   'P 1'
#
loop_
_entity.id
_entity.type
_entity.pdbx_description
1 polymer ?
#
loop_
_entity_poly.entity_id
_entity_poly.type
_entity_poly.pdbx_seq_one_letter_code
_entity_poly.pdbx_strand_id
1 'polypeptide(L)'
;MSGILGYLYKFFVGYFALTVALYMLSIVVPKAAFGARVLAAYVCLIAAALYGALAAILLRLIGNPGSSQWATARFFKWIMLVATGVIFEIEDPKNILETTRPAVFIGNHQTELDVLMLAMPAVMDTTKTLKATGVNTSS
;
A
#
# COMPACT_ATOMS: atom_id res chain seq x y z
N MET A 1 -11.60 -5.96 -32.75
CA MET A 1 -10.81 -5.69 -31.54
C MET A 1 -9.33 -5.81 -31.92
N SER A 2 -8.46 -4.82 -31.68
CA SER A 2 -7.04 -4.94 -32.07
C SER A 2 -6.42 -6.17 -31.39
N GLY A 3 -5.61 -6.95 -32.12
CA GLY A 3 -5.01 -8.18 -31.58
C GLY A 3 -4.25 -7.95 -30.26
N ILE A 4 -3.57 -6.80 -30.16
CA ILE A 4 -2.87 -6.33 -28.95
C ILE A 4 -3.79 -6.23 -27.73
N LEU A 5 -4.97 -5.62 -27.88
CA LEU A 5 -5.91 -5.48 -26.78
C LEU A 5 -6.44 -6.84 -26.32
N GLY A 6 -6.62 -7.77 -27.26
CA GLY A 6 -7.01 -9.16 -26.97
C GLY A 6 -5.95 -9.94 -26.19
N TYR A 7 -4.66 -9.78 -26.51
CA TYR A 7 -3.58 -10.42 -25.77
C TYR A 7 -3.42 -9.85 -24.36
N LEU A 8 -3.49 -8.53 -24.21
CA LEU A 8 -3.45 -7.87 -22.89
C LEU A 8 -4.60 -8.35 -22.00
N TYR A 9 -5.83 -8.39 -22.53
CA TYR A 9 -6.98 -8.88 -21.78
C TYR A 9 -6.77 -10.32 -21.29
N LYS A 10 -6.34 -11.24 -22.17
CA LYS A 10 -6.07 -12.63 -21.79
C LYS A 10 -4.97 -12.75 -20.74
N PHE A 11 -3.93 -11.93 -20.83
CA PHE A 11 -2.85 -11.89 -19.84
C PHE A 11 -3.36 -11.49 -18.46
N PHE A 12 -4.11 -10.39 -18.35
CA PHE A 12 -4.65 -9.93 -17.06
C PHE A 12 -5.65 -10.93 -16.45
N VAL A 13 -6.53 -11.51 -17.27
CA VAL A 13 -7.48 -12.53 -16.81
C VAL A 13 -6.74 -13.77 -16.33
N GLY A 14 -5.75 -14.25 -17.09
CA GLY A 14 -4.93 -15.40 -16.70
C GLY A 14 -4.16 -15.17 -15.41
N TYR A 15 -3.56 -13.97 -15.26
CA TYR A 15 -2.85 -13.57 -14.06
C TYR A 15 -3.76 -13.55 -12.82
N PHE A 16 -4.94 -12.93 -12.95
CA PHE A 16 -5.93 -12.88 -11.87
C PHE A 16 -6.41 -14.27 -11.49
N ALA A 17 -6.77 -15.10 -12.48
CA ALA A 17 -7.20 -16.48 -12.26
C ALA A 17 -6.12 -17.31 -11.56
N LEU A 18 -4.85 -17.18 -11.96
CA LEU A 18 -3.72 -17.86 -11.31
C LEU A 18 -3.56 -17.42 -9.84
N THR A 19 -3.66 -16.11 -9.58
CA THR A 19 -3.54 -15.55 -8.22
C THR A 19 -4.65 -16.09 -7.31
N VAL A 20 -5.91 -16.10 -7.80
CA VAL A 20 -7.04 -16.68 -7.06
C VAL A 20 -6.87 -18.18 -6.87
N ALA A 21 -6.44 -18.92 -7.89
CA ALA A 21 -6.22 -20.36 -7.79
C ALA A 21 -5.15 -20.70 -6.73
N LEU A 22 -4.07 -19.93 -6.67
CA LEU A 22 -3.05 -20.08 -5.63
C LEU A 22 -3.57 -19.73 -4.23
N TYR A 23 -4.45 -18.72 -4.11
CA TYR A 23 -5.13 -18.42 -2.86
C TYR A 23 -6.06 -19.56 -2.42
N MET A 24 -6.81 -20.17 -3.34
CA MET A 24 -7.65 -21.34 -3.02
C MET A 24 -6.79 -22.55 -2.62
N LEU A 25 -5.68 -22.78 -3.31
CA LEU A 25 -4.72 -23.84 -2.96
C LEU A 25 -4.02 -23.57 -1.62
N SER A 26 -3.88 -22.31 -1.22
CA SER A 26 -3.25 -21.91 0.04
C SER A 26 -3.96 -22.43 1.29
N ILE A 27 -5.25 -22.76 1.17
CA ILE A 27 -6.04 -23.38 2.25
C ILE A 27 -5.49 -24.76 2.61
N VAL A 28 -4.91 -25.47 1.63
CA VAL A 28 -4.37 -26.83 1.80
C VAL A 28 -2.85 -26.83 1.93
N VAL A 29 -2.17 -25.95 1.20
CA VAL A 29 -0.70 -25.90 1.14
C VAL A 29 -0.20 -24.52 1.59
N PRO A 30 0.39 -24.39 2.79
CA PRO A 30 0.87 -23.11 3.31
C PRO A 30 1.92 -22.43 2.42
N LYS A 31 2.73 -23.20 1.68
CA LYS A 31 3.71 -22.68 0.71
C LYS A 31 3.04 -21.99 -0.49
N ALA A 32 1.84 -22.39 -0.88
CA ALA A 32 1.08 -21.73 -1.95
C ALA A 32 0.57 -20.34 -1.51
N ALA A 33 0.34 -20.14 -0.21
CA ALA A 33 -0.01 -18.83 0.35
C ALA A 33 1.08 -17.79 0.07
N PHE A 34 2.36 -18.19 0.17
CA PHE A 34 3.48 -17.30 -0.12
C PHE A 34 3.45 -16.84 -1.59
N GLY A 35 3.33 -17.78 -2.53
CA GLY A 35 3.24 -17.44 -3.97
C GLY A 35 2.02 -16.56 -4.30
N ALA A 36 0.87 -16.83 -3.70
CA ALA A 36 -0.34 -16.02 -3.88
C ALA A 36 -0.13 -14.58 -3.38
N ARG A 37 0.47 -14.39 -2.21
CA ARG A 37 0.75 -13.07 -1.63
C ARG A 37 1.79 -12.28 -2.44
N VAL A 38 2.82 -12.94 -2.97
CA VAL A 38 3.84 -12.29 -3.81
C VAL A 38 3.22 -11.76 -5.09
N LEU A 39 2.44 -12.58 -5.81
CA LEU A 39 1.75 -12.14 -7.03
C LEU A 39 0.77 -10.98 -6.73
N ALA A 40 -0.03 -11.12 -5.66
CA ALA A 40 -0.92 -10.06 -5.23
C ALA A 40 -0.17 -8.75 -4.91
N ALA A 41 0.98 -8.82 -4.25
CA ALA A 41 1.81 -7.66 -3.91
C ALA A 41 2.35 -6.94 -5.16
N TYR A 42 2.80 -7.66 -6.19
CA TYR A 42 3.27 -7.05 -7.43
C TYR A 42 2.18 -6.25 -8.16
N VAL A 43 0.96 -6.78 -8.23
CA VAL A 43 -0.18 -6.05 -8.82
C VAL A 43 -0.54 -4.82 -8.00
N CYS A 44 -0.53 -4.94 -6.67
CA CYS A 44 -0.77 -3.82 -5.78
C CYS A 44 0.27 -2.71 -5.96
N LEU A 45 1.54 -3.06 -6.16
CA LEU A 45 2.62 -2.11 -6.39
C LEU A 45 2.42 -1.34 -7.72
N ILE A 46 2.08 -2.06 -8.80
CA ILE A 46 1.78 -1.43 -10.10
C ILE A 46 0.57 -0.52 -9.99
N ALA A 47 -0.51 -0.97 -9.34
CA ALA A 47 -1.72 -0.17 -9.13
C ALA A 47 -1.41 1.10 -8.33
N ALA A 48 -0.60 0.99 -7.27
CA ALA A 48 -0.18 2.13 -6.46
C ALA A 48 0.71 3.11 -7.24
N ALA A 49 1.63 2.62 -8.08
CA ALA A 49 2.46 3.48 -8.92
C ALA A 49 1.61 4.28 -9.94
N LEU A 50 0.64 3.63 -10.58
CA LEU A 50 -0.29 4.28 -11.50
C LEU A 50 -1.17 5.31 -10.79
N TYR A 51 -1.76 4.93 -9.66
CA TYR A 51 -2.53 5.86 -8.83
C TYR A 51 -1.68 7.05 -8.37
N GLY A 52 -0.45 6.81 -7.95
CA GLY A 52 0.45 7.87 -7.49
C GLY A 52 0.88 8.82 -8.59
N ALA A 53 1.13 8.32 -9.81
CA ALA A 53 1.38 9.16 -10.97
C ALA A 53 0.17 10.07 -11.28
N LEU A 54 -1.04 9.52 -11.25
CA LEU A 54 -2.28 10.30 -11.43
C LEU A 54 -2.49 11.32 -10.31
N ALA A 55 -2.32 10.91 -9.05
CA ALA A 55 -2.44 11.79 -7.89
C ALA A 55 -1.42 12.93 -7.92
N ALA A 56 -0.19 12.65 -8.34
CA ALA A 56 0.85 13.67 -8.52
C ALA A 56 0.47 14.70 -9.57
N ILE A 57 -0.09 14.27 -10.71
CA ILE A 57 -0.58 15.19 -11.75
C ILE A 57 -1.71 16.07 -11.20
N LEU A 58 -2.75 15.45 -10.63
CA LEU A 58 -3.93 16.16 -10.14
C LEU A 58 -3.61 17.13 -9.01
N LEU A 59 -2.85 16.70 -8.02
CA LEU A 59 -2.50 17.55 -6.87
C LEU A 59 -1.52 18.66 -7.24
N ARG A 60 -0.67 18.46 -8.25
CA ARG A 60 0.15 19.52 -8.80
C ARG A 60 -0.69 20.59 -9.50
N LEU A 61 -1.76 20.20 -10.20
CA LEU A 61 -2.71 21.15 -10.80
C LEU A 61 -3.48 21.96 -9.74
N ILE A 62 -3.77 21.36 -8.58
CA ILE A 62 -4.46 22.01 -7.46
C ILE A 62 -3.49 22.84 -6.57
N GLY A 63 -2.17 22.77 -6.83
CA GLY A 63 -1.16 23.52 -6.09
C GLY A 63 -0.65 22.86 -4.80
N ASN A 64 -0.95 21.57 -4.57
CA ASN A 64 -0.49 20.80 -3.41
C ASN A 64 0.32 19.55 -3.80
N PRO A 65 1.47 19.69 -4.49
CA PRO A 65 2.26 18.55 -4.97
C PRO A 65 2.78 17.65 -3.82
N GLY A 66 3.00 18.19 -2.61
CA GLY A 66 3.48 17.44 -1.46
C GLY A 66 2.50 16.37 -0.95
N SER A 67 1.19 16.57 -1.17
CA SER A 67 0.16 15.61 -0.75
C SER A 67 0.08 14.35 -1.62
N SER A 68 0.76 14.33 -2.78
CA SER A 68 0.72 13.20 -3.72
C SER A 68 1.32 11.92 -3.13
N GLN A 69 2.42 12.05 -2.38
CA GLN A 69 3.05 10.93 -1.70
C GLN A 69 2.17 10.38 -0.58
N TRP A 70 1.51 11.27 0.17
CA TRP A 70 0.52 10.90 1.17
C TRP A 70 -0.64 10.09 0.56
N ALA A 71 -1.22 10.59 -0.53
CA ALA A 71 -2.35 9.94 -1.20
C ALA A 71 -1.96 8.55 -1.71
N THR A 72 -0.79 8.44 -2.35
CA THR A 72 -0.24 7.19 -2.90
C THR A 72 -0.01 6.17 -1.80
N ALA A 73 0.63 6.58 -0.71
CA ALA A 73 0.93 5.71 0.42
C ALA A 73 -0.35 5.21 1.11
N ARG A 74 -1.38 6.07 1.24
CA ARG A 74 -2.67 5.68 1.81
C ARG A 74 -3.35 4.62 0.95
N PHE A 75 -3.37 4.82 -0.37
CA PHE A 75 -3.91 3.83 -1.30
C PHE A 75 -3.14 2.50 -1.22
N PHE A 76 -1.81 2.55 -1.24
CA PHE A 76 -0.96 1.37 -1.18
C PHE A 76 -1.14 0.57 0.12
N LYS A 77 -1.28 1.24 1.26
CA LYS A 77 -1.58 0.58 2.56
C LYS A 77 -2.85 -0.26 2.49
N TRP A 78 -3.95 0.32 2.01
CA TRP A 78 -5.24 -0.36 2.01
C TRP A 78 -5.32 -1.48 0.98
N ILE A 79 -4.79 -1.26 -0.22
CA ILE A 79 -4.81 -2.31 -1.25
C ILE A 79 -3.92 -3.50 -0.85
N MET A 80 -2.76 -3.26 -0.23
CA MET A 80 -1.91 -4.34 0.29
C MET A 80 -2.55 -5.08 1.46
N LEU A 81 -3.26 -4.38 2.36
CA LEU A 81 -4.01 -5.03 3.43
C LEU A 81 -5.08 -5.97 2.86
N VAL A 82 -5.86 -5.51 1.89
CA VAL A 82 -6.92 -6.32 1.28
C VAL A 82 -6.32 -7.49 0.49
N ALA A 83 -5.23 -7.25 -0.25
CA ALA A 83 -4.68 -8.23 -1.18
C ALA A 83 -3.77 -9.26 -0.52
N THR A 84 -3.09 -8.93 0.58
CA THR A 84 -2.10 -9.81 1.24
C THR A 84 -2.45 -10.14 2.69
N GLY A 85 -3.36 -9.37 3.31
CA GLY A 85 -3.71 -9.50 4.72
C GLY A 85 -2.68 -8.89 5.68
N VAL A 86 -1.63 -8.22 5.18
CA VAL A 86 -0.55 -7.69 6.02
C VAL A 86 -0.71 -6.19 6.22
N ILE A 87 -0.58 -5.77 7.48
CA ILE A 87 -0.48 -4.36 7.89
C ILE A 87 0.74 -4.20 8.79
N PHE A 88 1.49 -3.12 8.60
CA PHE A 88 2.45 -2.67 9.60
C PHE A 88 1.80 -1.73 10.59
N GLU A 89 2.05 -2.00 11.86
CA GLU A 89 1.82 -1.08 12.94
C GLU A 89 3.16 -0.48 13.33
N ILE A 90 3.22 0.85 13.41
CA ILE A 90 4.40 1.55 13.92
C ILE A 90 4.13 1.91 15.36
N GLU A 91 4.89 1.30 16.27
CA GLU A 91 4.92 1.68 17.67
C GLU A 91 5.92 2.83 17.86
N ASP A 92 5.42 4.02 18.24
CA ASP A 92 6.24 5.19 18.55
C ASP A 92 5.95 5.68 19.98
N PRO A 93 6.51 5.01 21.00
CA PRO A 93 6.21 5.32 22.40
C PRO A 93 6.69 6.70 22.85
N LYS A 94 7.58 7.35 22.09
CA LYS A 94 8.17 8.66 22.41
C LYS A 94 7.59 9.81 21.56
N ASN A 95 6.62 9.54 20.68
CA ASN A 95 6.05 10.50 19.74
C ASN A 95 7.13 11.27 18.94
N ILE A 96 8.24 10.61 18.62
CA ILE A 96 9.35 11.21 17.87
C ILE A 96 8.90 11.49 16.43
N LEU A 97 8.00 10.66 15.89
CA LEU A 97 7.49 10.77 14.54
C LEU A 97 6.53 11.95 14.35
N GLU A 98 6.07 12.58 15.42
CA GLU A 98 5.27 13.82 15.38
C GLU A 98 6.14 15.07 15.49
N THR A 99 7.17 15.00 16.33
CA THR A 99 7.97 16.16 16.72
C THR A 99 9.20 16.37 15.85
N THR A 100 9.68 15.33 15.19
CA THR A 100 10.91 15.37 14.38
C THR A 100 10.60 15.26 12.89
N ARG A 101 10.76 16.39 12.19
CA ARG A 101 10.70 16.49 10.72
C ARG A 101 11.82 17.45 10.27
N PRO A 102 12.65 17.10 9.27
CA PRO A 102 12.67 15.86 8.48
C PRO A 102 13.24 14.66 9.26
N ALA A 103 12.77 13.44 8.95
CA ALA A 103 13.23 12.20 9.59
C ALA A 103 13.74 11.20 8.54
N VAL A 104 14.81 10.48 8.88
CA VAL A 104 15.37 9.40 8.04
C VAL A 104 15.05 8.07 8.73
N PHE A 105 14.29 7.22 8.04
CA PHE A 105 13.96 5.88 8.52
C PHE A 105 15.03 4.89 8.06
N ILE A 106 15.63 4.17 9.02
CA ILE A 106 16.62 3.13 8.75
C ILE A 106 16.00 1.81 9.20
N GLY A 107 15.86 0.87 8.27
CA GLY A 107 15.40 -0.49 8.52
C GLY A 107 16.35 -1.50 7.89
N ASN A 108 16.39 -2.71 8.44
CA ASN A 108 17.07 -3.82 7.78
C ASN A 108 16.34 -4.19 6.48
N HIS A 109 17.07 -4.58 5.43
CA HIS A 109 16.45 -5.10 4.22
C HIS A 109 16.24 -6.60 4.38
N GLN A 110 15.03 -7.00 4.79
CA GLN A 110 14.72 -8.36 5.16
C GLN A 110 13.78 -9.04 4.16
N THR A 111 12.82 -8.32 3.58
CA THR A 111 11.87 -8.88 2.60
C THR A 111 11.29 -7.81 1.67
N GLU A 112 10.60 -8.22 0.60
CA GLU A 112 9.84 -7.29 -0.26
C GLU A 112 8.77 -6.49 0.53
N LEU A 113 8.38 -6.99 1.71
CA LEU A 113 7.47 -6.32 2.65
C LEU A 113 8.05 -5.00 3.19
N ASP A 114 9.35 -4.76 3.08
CA ASP A 114 10.00 -3.51 3.47
C ASP A 114 9.48 -2.31 2.66
N VAL A 115 9.00 -2.55 1.43
CA VAL A 115 8.37 -1.51 0.59
C VAL A 115 7.03 -1.06 1.17
N LEU A 116 6.26 -1.99 1.73
CA LEU A 116 5.02 -1.65 2.43
C LEU A 116 5.31 -0.89 3.73
N MET A 117 6.41 -1.21 4.43
CA MET A 117 6.86 -0.46 5.62
C MET A 117 7.22 0.98 5.26
N LEU A 118 7.91 1.23 4.13
CA LEU A 118 8.29 2.58 3.68
C LEU A 118 7.07 3.48 3.44
N ALA A 119 5.93 2.91 3.06
CA ALA A 119 4.69 3.67 2.85
C ALA A 119 4.03 4.13 4.16
N MET A 120 4.27 3.46 5.29
CA MET A 120 3.61 3.80 6.56
C MET A 120 3.90 5.22 7.08
N PRO A 121 5.16 5.71 7.10
CA PRO A 121 5.47 7.08 7.50
C PRO A 121 4.67 8.16 6.74
N ALA A 122 4.49 7.98 5.43
CA ALA A 122 3.73 8.91 4.60
C ALA A 122 2.22 8.92 4.91
N VAL A 123 1.68 7.88 5.56
CA VAL A 123 0.27 7.80 6.01
C VAL A 123 0.06 8.37 7.41
N MET A 124 1.11 8.37 8.25
CA MET A 124 0.99 8.72 9.66
C MET A 124 0.63 10.19 9.89
N ASP A 125 0.99 11.07 8.95
CA ASP A 125 0.71 12.52 8.97
C ASP A 125 -0.79 12.85 9.16
N THR A 126 -1.70 11.92 8.83
CA THR A 126 -3.16 12.13 8.97
C THR A 126 -3.89 11.20 9.93
N THR A 127 -3.29 10.06 10.29
CA THR A 127 -4.02 9.06 11.09
C THR A 127 -4.21 9.54 12.54
N LYS A 128 -3.38 10.49 12.99
CA LYS A 128 -3.56 11.18 14.28
C LYS A 128 -4.29 12.52 14.19
N THR A 129 -4.42 13.19 13.03
CA THR A 129 -5.40 14.30 12.91
C THR A 129 -6.84 13.79 12.99
N LEU A 130 -7.11 12.55 12.58
CA LEU A 130 -8.39 11.89 12.84
C LEU A 130 -8.52 11.33 14.27
N LYS A 131 -7.42 10.94 14.94
CA LYS A 131 -7.45 10.54 16.37
C LYS A 131 -7.41 11.74 17.34
N ALA A 132 -7.10 12.95 16.86
CA ALA A 132 -7.17 14.20 17.62
C ALA A 132 -8.57 14.86 17.56
N THR A 133 -9.51 14.29 16.79
CA THR A 133 -10.94 14.70 16.82
C THR A 133 -11.77 13.62 17.52
N GLY A 134 -11.27 13.14 18.66
CA GLY A 134 -11.99 12.27 19.59
C GLY A 134 -12.27 13.03 20.87
N VAL A 135 -13.36 13.79 20.86
CA VAL A 135 -14.24 14.13 21.98
C VAL A 135 -13.55 14.24 23.36
N ASN A 136 -13.39 15.48 23.81
CA ASN A 136 -13.46 15.82 25.23
C ASN A 136 -14.77 15.26 25.80
N THR A 137 -14.71 14.17 26.56
CA THR A 137 -15.64 13.95 27.67
C THR A 137 -14.83 14.00 28.96
N SER A 138 -14.91 15.17 29.57
CA SER A 138 -14.70 15.40 30.99
C SER A 138 -15.59 14.47 31.83
N SER A 139 -14.99 13.65 32.67
CA SER A 139 -15.44 13.27 34.03
C SER A 139 -14.51 12.21 34.60
#